data_AF-A0A524E8V7-F1
#
_entry.id   AF-A0A524E8V7-F1
#
_cell.length_a   1.000
_cell.length_b   1.000
_cell.length_c   1.000
_cell.angle_alpha   90.00
_cell.angle_beta   90.00
_cell.angle_gamma   90.00
#
_symmetry.space_group_name_H-M   'P 1'
#
loop_
_entity.id
_entity.type
_entity.pdbx_description
1 polymer ?
#
loop_
_entity_poly.entity_id
_entity_poly.type
_entity_poly.pdbx_seq_one_letter_code
_entity_poly.pdbx_strand_id
1 'polypeptide(L)'
;MKILSAKQIRNMDLRERDRTLVDLREELMMLYSSQTGGGISDNPAKAKMLRKQIARILTINNEEKLEISPGPWIEEEEEWEEVEEEEEYRDEEE
;
A
#
# COMPACT_ATOMS: atom_id res chain seq x y z
N MET A 1 13.69 -9.66 10.97
CA MET A 1 13.06 -9.72 9.63
C MET A 1 13.30 -8.41 8.91
N LYS A 2 13.63 -8.43 7.61
CA LYS A 2 13.85 -7.22 6.82
C LYS A 2 12.50 -6.72 6.27
N ILE A 3 12.21 -5.43 6.41
CA ILE A 3 11.01 -4.80 5.85
C ILE A 3 11.34 -4.31 4.43
N LEU A 4 10.58 -4.77 3.43
CA LEU A 4 10.69 -4.33 2.05
C LEU A 4 10.04 -2.95 1.85
N SER A 5 10.81 -2.02 1.31
CA SER A 5 10.29 -0.71 0.90
C SER A 5 9.57 -0.82 -0.44
N ALA A 6 8.64 0.12 -0.71
CA ALA A 6 7.93 0.15 -2.00
C ALA A 6 8.90 0.28 -3.18
N LYS A 7 9.93 1.12 -3.04
CA LYS A 7 10.98 1.29 -4.07
C LYS A 7 11.73 -0.02 -4.34
N GLN A 8 12.04 -0.79 -3.31
CA GLN A 8 12.70 -2.08 -3.48
C GLN A 8 11.83 -3.06 -4.26
N ILE A 9 10.53 -3.13 -3.94
CA ILE A 9 9.60 -4.03 -4.62
C ILE A 9 9.43 -3.61 -6.09
N ARG A 10 9.29 -2.31 -6.40
CA ARG A 10 9.21 -1.81 -7.78
C ARG A 10 10.45 -2.15 -8.64
N ASN A 11 11.62 -2.26 -8.01
CA ASN A 11 12.84 -2.65 -8.70
C ASN A 11 12.98 -4.17 -8.93
N MET A 12 12.13 -4.99 -8.30
CA MET A 12 12.09 -6.44 -8.53
C MET A 12 11.33 -6.77 -9.81
N ASP A 13 11.74 -7.84 -10.49
CA ASP A 13 10.98 -8.43 -11.60
C ASP A 13 9.70 -9.12 -11.08
N LEU A 14 8.70 -9.29 -11.93
CA LEU A 14 7.43 -9.94 -11.58
C LEU A 14 7.65 -11.32 -10.94
N ARG A 15 8.54 -12.14 -11.51
CA ARG A 15 8.85 -13.48 -10.99
C ARG A 15 9.48 -13.42 -9.60
N GLU A 16 10.31 -12.41 -9.34
CA GLU A 16 10.96 -12.21 -8.05
C GLU A 16 9.94 -11.78 -6.99
N ARG A 17 8.99 -10.90 -7.35
CA ARG A 17 7.88 -10.52 -6.47
C ARG A 17 6.98 -11.69 -6.14
N ASP A 18 6.65 -12.52 -7.13
CA ASP A 18 5.81 -13.70 -6.92
C ASP A 18 6.46 -14.72 -5.98
N ARG A 19 7.77 -14.98 -6.14
CA ARG A 19 8.53 -15.81 -5.19
C ARG A 19 8.52 -15.22 -3.79
N THR A 20 8.83 -13.94 -3.68
CA THR A 20 8.81 -13.22 -2.39
C THR A 20 7.43 -13.29 -1.74
N LEU A 21 6.36 -13.19 -2.52
CA LEU A 21 4.98 -13.30 -2.05
C LEU A 21 4.65 -14.69 -1.50
N VAL A 22 5.14 -15.75 -2.15
CA VAL A 22 5.00 -17.14 -1.66
C VAL A 22 5.73 -17.31 -0.34
N ASP A 23 6.99 -16.89 -0.27
CA ASP A 23 7.81 -17.00 0.94
C ASP A 23 7.17 -16.29 2.15
N LEU A 24 6.64 -15.07 1.94
CA LEU A 24 5.94 -14.31 2.98
C LEU A 24 4.64 -14.97 3.44
N ARG A 25 3.92 -15.66 2.54
CA ARG A 25 2.70 -16.40 2.87
C ARG A 25 3.03 -17.67 3.66
N GLU A 26 4.07 -18.39 3.28
CA GLU A 26 4.56 -19.56 4.02
C GLU A 26 4.99 -19.17 5.43
N GLU A 27 5.75 -18.08 5.58
CA GLU A 27 6.15 -17.59 6.90
C GLU A 27 4.96 -17.19 7.77
N LEU A 28 3.94 -16.56 7.18
CA LEU A 28 2.70 -16.24 7.88
C LEU A 28 1.92 -17.50 8.29
N MET A 29 1.87 -18.51 7.42
CA MET A 29 1.21 -19.79 7.71
C MET A 29 1.90 -20.52 8.86
N MET A 30 3.22 -20.60 8.86
CA MET A 30 4.00 -21.20 9.95
C MET A 30 3.75 -20.49 11.28
N LEU A 31 3.66 -19.15 11.26
CA LEU A 31 3.37 -18.36 12.46
C LEU A 31 1.96 -18.62 13.00
N TYR A 32 0.96 -18.81 12.13
CA TYR A 32 -0.38 -19.20 12.59
C TYR A 32 -0.39 -20.62 13.15
N SER A 33 0.28 -21.56 12.49
CA SER A 33 0.39 -22.94 12.97
C SER A 33 0.99 -23.00 14.37
N SER A 34 2.04 -22.21 14.64
CA SER A 34 2.65 -22.17 15.97
C SER A 34 1.74 -21.53 17.01
N GLN A 35 1.03 -20.45 16.68
CA GLN A 35 0.07 -19.80 17.57
C GLN A 35 -1.10 -20.72 17.95
N THR A 36 -1.69 -21.42 16.97
CA THR A 36 -2.81 -22.34 17.22
C THR A 36 -2.37 -23.58 17.99
N GLY A 37 -1.15 -24.07 17.76
CA GLY A 37 -0.59 -25.22 18.48
C GLY A 37 -0.22 -24.96 19.95
N GLY A 38 -0.53 -23.77 20.49
CA GLY A 38 -0.15 -23.39 21.86
C GLY A 38 1.33 -23.00 22.01
N GLY A 39 2.03 -22.78 20.91
CA GLY A 39 3.39 -22.26 20.92
C GLY A 39 3.41 -20.79 21.33
N ILE A 40 4.39 -20.41 22.15
CA ILE A 40 4.64 -18.99 22.45
C ILE A 40 5.15 -18.32 21.18
N SER A 41 4.44 -17.28 20.73
CA SER A 41 4.95 -16.47 19.62
C SER A 41 6.04 -15.52 20.15
N ASP A 42 7.26 -15.63 19.64
CA ASP A 42 8.38 -14.75 20.06
C ASP A 42 8.10 -13.26 19.81
N ASN A 43 7.30 -12.93 18.78
CA ASN A 43 6.96 -11.56 18.45
C ASN A 43 5.53 -11.44 17.90
N PRO A 44 4.57 -10.91 18.68
CA PRO A 44 3.18 -10.75 18.23
C PRO A 44 3.04 -9.75 17.06
N ALA A 45 3.97 -8.80 16.91
CA ALA A 45 3.97 -7.86 15.80
C ALA A 45 4.38 -8.48 14.46
N LYS A 46 4.99 -9.67 14.47
CA LYS A 46 5.50 -10.35 13.27
C LYS A 46 4.39 -10.63 12.25
N ALA A 47 3.23 -11.13 12.71
CA ALA A 47 2.07 -11.37 11.85
C ALA A 47 1.61 -10.09 11.15
N LYS A 48 1.54 -8.97 11.89
CA LYS A 48 1.14 -7.67 11.36
C LYS A 48 2.14 -7.16 10.31
N MET A 49 3.44 -7.36 10.54
CA MET A 49 4.49 -6.98 9.58
C MET A 49 4.40 -7.81 8.29
N LEU A 50 4.26 -9.13 8.40
CA LEU A 50 4.09 -10.04 7.26
C LEU A 50 2.90 -9.63 6.38
N ARG A 51 1.73 -9.41 6.99
CA ARG A 51 0.53 -8.94 6.27
C ARG A 51 0.76 -7.62 5.54
N LYS A 52 1.45 -6.67 6.16
CA LYS A 52 1.78 -5.37 5.52
C LYS A 52 2.71 -5.54 4.32
N GLN A 53 3.68 -6.44 4.38
CA GLN A 53 4.58 -6.69 3.25
C GLN A 53 3.85 -7.38 2.10
N ILE A 54 3.02 -8.39 2.39
CA ILE A 54 2.16 -9.05 1.40
C ILE A 54 1.27 -8.01 0.70
N ALA A 55 0.60 -7.15 1.47
CA ALA A 55 -0.25 -6.10 0.94
C ALA A 55 0.54 -5.17 0.01
N ARG A 56 1.74 -4.73 0.40
CA ARG A 56 2.57 -3.84 -0.41
C ARG A 56 2.98 -4.46 -1.75
N ILE A 57 3.34 -5.75 -1.78
CA ILE A 57 3.65 -6.45 -3.04
C ILE A 57 2.41 -6.52 -3.94
N LEU A 58 1.27 -6.90 -3.37
CA LEU A 58 0.01 -6.99 -4.12
C LEU A 58 -0.42 -5.63 -4.68
N THR A 59 -0.25 -4.55 -3.91
CA THR A 59 -0.53 -3.19 -4.37
C THR A 59 0.33 -2.83 -5.57
N ILE A 60 1.65 -3.07 -5.52
CA ILE A 60 2.56 -2.74 -6.62
C ILE A 60 2.27 -3.59 -7.86
N ASN A 61 1.97 -4.88 -7.69
CA ASN A 61 1.56 -5.73 -8.82
C ASN A 61 0.25 -5.21 -9.46
N ASN A 62 -0.66 -4.66 -8.66
CA ASN A 62 -1.88 -4.06 -9.17
C ASN A 62 -1.64 -2.68 -9.83
N GLU A 63 -0.76 -1.84 -9.26
CA GLU A 63 -0.30 -0.58 -9.86
C GLU A 63 0.25 -0.84 -11.27
N GLU A 64 1.16 -1.81 -11.43
CA GLU A 64 1.72 -2.16 -12.75
C GLU A 64 0.69 -2.72 -13.71
N LYS A 65 -0.26 -3.54 -13.24
CA LYS A 65 -1.32 -4.08 -14.08
C LYS A 65 -2.25 -2.99 -14.62
N LEU A 66 -2.50 -1.95 -13.81
CA LEU A 66 -3.36 -0.83 -14.17
C LEU A 66 -2.61 0.32 -14.86
N GLU A 67 -1.29 0.18 -15.05
CA GLU A 67 -0.39 1.24 -15.53
C GLU A 67 -0.49 2.53 -14.70
N ILE A 68 -0.85 2.39 -13.41
CA ILE A 68 -0.96 3.50 -12.46
C ILE A 68 0.41 3.73 -11.85
N SER A 69 1.09 4.79 -12.27
CA SER A 69 2.13 5.40 -11.44
C SER A 69 1.45 6.02 -10.22
N PRO A 70 2.05 6.03 -9.01
CA PRO A 70 1.62 6.95 -7.97
C PRO A 70 1.55 8.32 -8.64
N GLY A 71 0.33 8.86 -8.73
CA GLY A 71 0.15 10.19 -9.27
C GLY A 71 1.05 11.14 -8.47
N PRO A 72 1.59 12.19 -9.08
CA PRO A 72 2.14 13.28 -8.29
C PRO A 72 1.13 13.60 -7.18
N TRP A 73 1.61 13.78 -5.95
CA TRP A 73 0.77 14.38 -4.93
C TRP A 73 0.24 15.65 -5.56
N ILE A 74 -1.07 15.69 -5.70
CA ILE A 74 -1.79 16.81 -6.24
C ILE A 74 -1.27 18.05 -5.53
N GLU A 75 -0.41 18.81 -6.20
CA GLU A 75 -0.15 20.22 -5.92
C GLU A 75 -1.27 21.01 -6.63
N GLU A 76 -2.53 20.57 -6.54
CA GLU A 76 -3.71 21.39 -6.87
C GLU A 76 -3.99 22.23 -5.62
N GLU A 77 -3.17 23.25 -5.40
CA GLU A 77 -3.59 24.43 -4.64
C GLU A 77 -4.24 25.49 -5.53
N GLU A 78 -4.39 25.26 -6.85
CA GLU A 78 -4.90 26.24 -7.80
C GLU A 78 -6.17 25.75 -8.53
N GLU A 79 -7.26 25.47 -7.81
CA GLU A 79 -8.60 25.40 -8.43
C GLU A 79 -9.75 25.52 -7.40
N TRP A 80 -9.55 26.28 -6.32
CA TRP A 80 -10.62 26.57 -5.35
C TRP A 80 -10.93 28.06 -5.21
N GLU A 81 -10.16 28.96 -5.82
CA GLU A 81 -10.44 30.41 -5.77
C GLU A 81 -11.47 30.87 -6.82
N GLU A 82 -11.66 30.16 -7.94
CA GLU A 82 -12.61 30.58 -8.99
C GLU A 82 -14.09 30.31 -8.64
N VAL A 83 -14.36 29.45 -7.65
CA VAL A 83 -15.74 29.06 -7.31
C VAL A 83 -16.37 30.03 -6.29
N GLU A 84 -15.58 30.76 -5.51
CA GLU A 84 -16.11 31.77 -4.57
C GLU A 84 -16.40 33.12 -5.27
N GLU A 85 -15.66 33.50 -6.31
CA GLU A 85 -15.94 34.74 -7.05
C GLU A 85 -17.24 34.65 -7.89
N GLU A 86 -17.61 33.48 -8.44
CA GLU A 86 -18.87 33.36 -9.19
C GLU A 86 -20.14 33.35 -8.31
N GLU A 87 -20.05 32.94 -7.03
CA GLU A 87 -21.18 33.04 -6.10
C GLU A 87 -21.36 34.46 -5.53
N GLU A 88 -20.27 35.21 -5.32
CA GLU A 88 -20.34 36.60 -4.83
C GLU A 88 -20.99 37.55 -5.85
N TYR A 89 -20.87 37.29 -7.16
CA TYR A 89 -21.53 38.09 -8.20
C TYR A 89 -23.01 37.76 -8.42
N ARG A 90 -23.53 36.63 -7.91
CA ARG A 90 -24.94 36.27 -8.06
C ARG A 90 -25.82 36.90 -6.97
N ASP A 91 -25.24 37.30 -5.84
CA ASP A 91 -25.98 37.88 -4.71
C ASP A 91 -26.08 39.43 -4.76
N GLU A 92 -25.46 40.10 -5.75
CA GLU A 92 -25.57 41.56 -5.94
C GLU A 92 -26.73 42.01 -6.87
N GLU A 93 -27.48 41.08 -7.51
CA GLU A 93 -28.58 41.39 -8.44
C GLU A 93 -30.01 41.08 -7.94
N GLU A 94 -30.25 40.81 -6.64
CA GLU A 94 -31.62 40.73 -6.05
C GLU A 94 -32.00 41.89 -5.10
#